data_AF-A0AAV5A8I5-F1
#
_entry.id   AF-A0AAV5A8I5-F1
#
_cell.length_a   1.000
_cell.length_b   1.000
_cell.length_c   1.000
_cell.angle_alpha   90.00
_cell.angle_beta   90.00
_cell.angle_gamma   90.00
#
_symmetry.space_group_name_H-M   'P 1'
#
loop_
_entity.id
_entity.type
_entity.pdbx_description
1 polymer ?
#
loop_
_entity_poly.entity_id
_entity_poly.type
_entity_poly.pdbx_seq_one_letter_code
_entity_poly.pdbx_strand_id
1 'polypeptide(L)'
;MTSISTSTANPGVKFEHDELHRLIHSPHEEYSGALLDSLGLLELPNKEKIHERLEERFLTPPDRIPSHWLGTYQTHWETKLSIPSLLPLAPAPPPTTLELIRTGLDGKVTGYVEHDPANGSLKLRSATKYNHPA
;
A
#
# COMPACT_ATOMS: atom_id res chain seq x y z
N MET A 1 9.36 -58.53 20.22
CA MET A 1 9.01 -57.27 20.92
C MET A 1 10.01 -56.23 20.47
N THR A 2 9.64 -55.43 19.49
CA THR A 2 10.56 -54.49 18.80
C THR A 2 10.29 -53.10 19.35
N SER A 3 11.22 -52.59 20.15
CA SER A 3 11.14 -51.26 20.75
C SER A 3 11.34 -50.20 19.67
N ILE A 4 10.33 -49.34 19.49
CA ILE A 4 10.38 -48.18 18.61
C ILE A 4 10.98 -47.05 19.45
N SER A 5 12.22 -46.66 19.17
CA SER A 5 12.83 -45.47 19.76
C SER A 5 12.19 -44.23 19.13
N THR A 6 11.36 -43.54 19.91
CA THR A 6 10.81 -42.23 19.57
C THR A 6 11.94 -41.19 19.56
N SER A 7 12.39 -40.82 18.36
CA SER A 7 13.31 -39.70 18.13
C SER A 7 12.63 -38.42 18.62
N THR A 8 13.13 -37.90 19.74
CA THR A 8 12.64 -36.69 20.38
C THR A 8 13.06 -35.50 19.54
N ALA A 9 12.09 -34.77 19.00
CA ALA A 9 12.28 -33.48 18.36
C ALA A 9 12.98 -32.54 19.35
N ASN A 10 14.27 -32.27 19.10
CA ASN A 10 15.08 -31.37 19.91
C ASN A 10 14.70 -29.92 19.51
N PRO A 11 14.32 -29.04 20.45
CA PRO A 11 14.02 -27.64 20.14
C PRO A 11 15.28 -26.96 19.60
N GLY A 12 15.21 -26.50 18.35
CA GLY A 12 16.32 -25.87 17.64
C GLY A 12 17.02 -24.81 18.48
N VAL A 13 18.31 -25.03 18.75
CA VAL A 13 19.18 -24.08 19.44
C VAL A 13 19.28 -22.83 18.56
N LYS A 14 18.67 -21.74 19.00
CA LYS A 14 18.81 -20.43 18.36
C LYS A 14 20.03 -19.75 18.95
N PHE A 15 21.08 -19.60 18.15
CA PHE A 15 22.21 -18.76 18.50
C PHE A 15 21.85 -17.29 18.29
N GLU A 16 22.07 -16.45 19.30
CA GLU A 16 22.00 -15.00 19.15
C GLU A 16 23.13 -14.50 18.25
N HIS A 17 22.93 -13.35 17.59
CA HIS A 17 23.87 -12.81 16.60
C HIS A 17 25.31 -12.66 17.14
N ASP A 18 25.43 -12.22 18.40
CA ASP A 18 26.72 -12.02 19.06
C ASP A 18 27.45 -13.35 19.37
N GLU A 19 26.70 -14.43 19.62
CA GLU A 19 27.28 -15.76 19.83
C GLU A 19 27.79 -16.37 18.53
N LEU A 20 27.07 -16.19 17.43
CA LEU A 20 27.54 -16.61 16.11
C LEU A 20 28.84 -15.90 15.73
N HIS A 21 28.93 -14.60 16.02
CA HIS A 21 30.13 -13.80 15.75
C HIS A 21 31.35 -14.32 16.52
N ARG A 22 31.15 -14.72 17.79
CA ARG A 22 32.18 -15.35 18.63
C ARG A 22 32.58 -16.73 18.12
N LEU A 23 31.62 -17.56 17.70
CA LEU A 23 31.88 -18.91 17.19
C LEU A 23 32.66 -18.90 15.87
N ILE A 24 32.39 -17.94 14.98
CA ILE A 24 33.09 -17.81 13.69
C ILE A 24 34.55 -17.38 13.90
N HIS A 25 34.81 -16.51 14.88
CA HIS A 25 36.16 -16.03 15.20
C HIS A 25 37.02 -17.06 15.95
N SER A 26 36.43 -18.07 16.58
CA SER A 26 37.14 -19.11 17.31
C SER A 26 36.44 -20.46 17.11
N PRO A 27 36.72 -21.16 15.99
CA PRO A 27 36.06 -22.41 15.67
C PRO A 27 36.56 -23.51 16.63
N HIS A 28 35.71 -23.88 17.58
CA HIS A 28 35.91 -25.02 18.46
C HIS A 28 35.16 -26.24 17.92
N GLU A 29 35.85 -27.39 17.84
CA GLU A 29 35.34 -28.64 17.29
C GLU A 29 34.07 -29.14 18.01
N GLU A 30 33.96 -28.86 19.32
CA GLU A 30 32.82 -29.21 20.19
C GLU A 30 31.50 -28.55 19.77
N TYR A 31 31.52 -27.38 19.14
CA TYR A 31 30.30 -26.67 18.73
C TYR A 31 29.96 -26.84 17.25
N SER A 32 30.80 -27.56 16.48
CA SER A 32 30.59 -27.76 15.04
C SER A 32 29.26 -28.45 14.74
N GLY A 33 28.89 -29.48 15.50
CA GLY A 33 27.62 -30.19 15.34
C GLY A 33 26.41 -29.31 15.64
N ALA A 34 26.45 -28.55 16.75
CA ALA A 34 25.37 -27.63 17.11
C ALA A 34 25.22 -26.47 16.11
N LEU A 35 26.34 -25.98 15.57
CA LEU A 35 26.34 -24.95 14.53
C LEU A 35 25.75 -25.51 13.22
N LEU A 36 26.15 -26.70 12.79
CA LEU A 36 25.59 -27.36 11.61
C LEU A 36 24.09 -27.65 11.75
N ASP A 37 23.62 -28.00 12.96
CA ASP A 37 22.19 -28.18 13.24
C ASP A 37 21.41 -26.86 13.12
N SER A 38 21.95 -25.77 13.70
CA SER A 38 21.33 -24.45 13.60
C SER A 38 21.28 -23.90 12.17
N LEU A 39 22.25 -24.28 11.33
CA LEU A 39 22.27 -23.94 9.91
C LEU A 39 21.36 -24.85 9.08
N GLY A 40 20.80 -25.92 9.68
CA GLY A 40 20.00 -26.93 8.99
C GLY A 40 20.84 -27.77 8.01
N LEU A 41 22.14 -27.89 8.27
CA LEU A 41 23.12 -28.60 7.42
C LEU A 41 23.56 -29.95 8.01
N LEU A 42 23.17 -30.26 9.25
CA LEU A 42 23.61 -31.48 9.94
C LEU A 42 23.03 -32.76 9.32
N GLU A 43 21.78 -32.70 8.84
CA GLU A 43 21.10 -33.84 8.22
C GLU A 43 20.62 -33.48 6.81
N LEU A 44 20.94 -34.35 5.85
CA LEU A 44 20.33 -34.24 4.53
C LEU A 44 18.82 -34.47 4.67
N PRO A 45 17.99 -33.61 4.06
CA PRO A 45 16.56 -33.78 4.13
C PRO A 45 16.16 -35.13 3.53
N ASN A 46 15.29 -35.85 4.25
CA ASN A 46 14.70 -37.09 3.75
C ASN A 46 13.97 -36.85 2.43
N LYS A 47 13.94 -37.86 1.56
CA LYS A 47 13.32 -37.85 0.24
C LYS A 47 11.89 -37.31 0.27
N GLU A 48 11.08 -37.70 1.26
CA GLU A 48 9.70 -37.22 1.43
C GLU A 48 9.63 -35.69 1.59
N LYS A 49 10.54 -35.11 2.40
CA LYS A 49 10.60 -33.66 2.64
C LYS A 49 11.06 -32.89 1.41
N ILE A 50 11.93 -33.51 0.60
CA ILE A 50 12.32 -32.96 -0.70
C ILE A 50 11.13 -32.97 -1.67
N HIS A 51 10.37 -34.07 -1.71
CA HIS A 51 9.18 -34.17 -2.54
C HIS A 51 8.14 -33.12 -2.14
N GLU A 52 7.80 -33.03 -0.85
CA GLU A 52 6.85 -32.03 -0.35
C GLU A 52 7.25 -30.60 -0.76
N ARG A 53 8.54 -30.25 -0.62
CA ARG A 53 9.03 -28.92 -1.01
C ARG A 53 9.02 -28.69 -2.53
N LEU A 54 9.16 -29.73 -3.33
CA LEU A 54 9.01 -29.65 -4.78
C LEU A 54 7.54 -29.50 -5.17
N GLU A 55 6.64 -30.24 -4.53
CA GLU A 55 5.21 -30.14 -4.75
C GLU A 55 4.70 -28.75 -4.39
N GLU A 56 5.10 -28.21 -3.24
CA GLU A 56 4.77 -26.84 -2.81
C GLU A 56 5.24 -25.78 -3.82
N ARG A 57 6.42 -25.98 -4.41
CA ARG A 57 7.02 -24.99 -5.31
C ARG A 57 6.45 -25.04 -6.73
N PHE A 58 6.06 -26.22 -7.21
CA PHE A 58 5.75 -26.43 -8.63
C PHE A 58 4.31 -26.88 -8.90
N LEU A 59 3.67 -27.58 -7.96
CA LEU A 59 2.31 -28.10 -8.13
C LEU A 59 1.26 -27.25 -7.41
N THR A 60 1.67 -26.40 -6.45
CA THR A 60 0.76 -25.46 -5.80
C THR A 60 0.52 -24.25 -6.70
N PRO A 61 -0.75 -23.90 -7.00
CA PRO A 61 -1.04 -22.72 -7.78
C PRO A 61 -0.56 -21.47 -7.03
N PRO A 62 0.10 -20.53 -7.72
CA PRO A 62 0.58 -19.31 -7.08
C PRO A 62 -0.60 -18.40 -6.71
N ASP A 63 -0.55 -17.81 -5.51
CA ASP A 63 -1.56 -16.86 -5.01
C ASP A 63 -1.68 -15.58 -5.86
N ARG A 64 -0.66 -15.30 -6.67
CA ARG A 64 -0.56 -14.10 -7.49
C ARG A 64 -0.08 -14.43 -8.89
N ILE A 65 -0.65 -13.71 -9.85
CA ILE A 65 -0.22 -13.79 -11.24
C ILE A 65 1.21 -13.24 -11.33
N PRO A 66 2.16 -13.98 -11.93
CA PRO A 66 3.50 -13.49 -12.15
C PRO A 66 3.50 -12.22 -13.00
N SER A 67 4.33 -11.25 -12.63
CA SER A 67 4.42 -9.95 -13.32
C SER A 67 4.73 -10.08 -14.81
N HIS A 68 5.51 -11.07 -15.20
CA HIS A 68 5.87 -11.34 -16.59
C HIS A 68 4.72 -11.86 -17.45
N TRP A 69 3.64 -12.38 -16.84
CA TRP A 69 2.43 -12.81 -17.54
C TRP A 69 1.39 -11.70 -17.67
N LEU A 70 1.53 -10.63 -16.90
CA LEU A 70 0.52 -9.58 -16.80
C LEU A 70 0.23 -8.92 -18.14
N GLY A 71 1.26 -8.66 -18.95
CA GLY A 71 1.10 -8.07 -20.30
C GLY A 71 0.36 -8.97 -21.28
N THR A 72 0.40 -10.30 -21.11
CA THR A 72 -0.33 -11.24 -21.96
C THR A 72 -1.82 -11.28 -21.62
N TYR A 73 -2.17 -11.09 -20.35
CA TYR A 73 -3.55 -11.16 -19.86
C TYR A 73 -4.26 -9.80 -19.77
N GLN A 74 -3.52 -8.69 -19.84
CA GLN A 74 -4.10 -7.35 -19.80
C GLN A 74 -4.67 -6.93 -21.15
N THR A 75 -5.99 -7.01 -21.28
CA THR A 75 -6.71 -6.32 -22.37
C THR A 75 -6.86 -4.85 -22.01
N HIS A 76 -6.25 -3.97 -22.80
CA HIS A 76 -6.44 -2.54 -22.67
C HIS A 76 -7.77 -2.14 -23.32
N TRP A 77 -8.62 -1.43 -22.59
CA TRP A 77 -9.85 -0.89 -23.17
C TRP A 77 -9.53 0.37 -23.97
N GLU A 78 -9.92 0.37 -25.24
CA GLU A 78 -9.80 1.55 -26.09
C GLU A 78 -10.69 2.67 -25.54
N THR A 79 -10.07 3.63 -24.86
CA THR A 79 -10.76 4.83 -24.40
C THR A 79 -10.61 5.88 -25.47
N LYS A 80 -11.69 6.16 -26.21
CA LYS A 80 -11.70 7.23 -27.21
C LYS A 80 -11.58 8.59 -26.50
N LEU A 81 -10.53 9.35 -26.82
CA LEU A 81 -10.36 10.70 -26.30
C LEU A 81 -11.51 11.59 -26.81
N SER A 82 -12.25 12.19 -25.88
CA SER A 82 -13.29 13.17 -26.18
C SER A 82 -12.76 14.57 -25.91
N ILE A 83 -12.52 15.36 -26.95
CA ILE A 83 -12.06 16.76 -26.78
C ILE A 83 -13.01 17.57 -25.86
N PRO A 84 -14.35 17.43 -25.95
CA PRO A 84 -15.25 18.07 -25.01
C PRO A 84 -15.03 17.71 -23.53
N SER A 85 -14.56 16.50 -23.22
CA SER A 85 -14.29 16.11 -21.82
C SER A 85 -13.03 16.77 -21.25
N LEU A 86 -12.14 17.28 -22.12
CA LEU A 86 -10.94 18.01 -21.71
C LEU A 86 -11.22 19.50 -21.44
N LEU A 87 -12.34 20.01 -21.97
CA LEU A 87 -12.73 21.41 -21.90
C LEU A 87 -14.05 21.53 -21.11
N PRO A 88 -14.00 21.42 -19.77
CA PRO A 88 -15.20 21.59 -18.98
C PRO A 88 -15.76 23.00 -19.17
N LEU A 89 -16.98 23.11 -19.68
CA LEU A 89 -17.71 24.37 -19.69
C LEU A 89 -18.09 24.71 -18.26
N ALA A 90 -17.33 25.60 -17.63
CA ALA A 90 -17.74 26.22 -16.39
C ALA A 90 -18.86 27.24 -16.68
N PRO A 91 -19.92 27.29 -15.85
CA PRO A 91 -20.92 28.35 -15.99
C PRO A 91 -20.27 29.72 -15.79
N ALA A 92 -20.80 30.72 -16.49
CA ALA A 92 -20.37 32.10 -16.30
C ALA A 92 -20.61 32.53 -14.83
N PRO A 93 -19.74 33.38 -14.25
CA PRO A 93 -20.01 33.95 -12.94
C PRO A 93 -21.32 34.78 -12.98
N PRO A 94 -22.04 34.86 -11.86
CA PRO A 94 -23.25 35.67 -11.78
C PRO A 94 -22.92 37.15 -12.08
N PRO A 95 -23.75 37.84 -12.89
CA PRO A 95 -23.46 39.20 -13.36
C PRO A 95 -23.62 40.26 -12.25
N THR A 96 -24.34 39.95 -11.17
CA THR A 96 -24.60 40.88 -10.08
C THR A 96 -24.50 40.16 -8.73
N THR A 97 -24.11 40.91 -7.71
CA THR A 97 -24.18 40.51 -6.31
C THR A 97 -25.04 41.50 -5.54
N LEU A 98 -25.84 40.99 -4.59
CA LEU A 98 -26.70 41.81 -3.72
C LEU A 98 -25.96 42.17 -2.43
N GLU A 99 -25.87 43.46 -2.14
CA GLU A 99 -25.41 43.98 -0.86
C GLU A 99 -26.59 44.57 -0.07
N LEU A 100 -26.75 44.14 1.19
CA LEU A 100 -27.83 44.63 2.04
C LEU A 100 -27.43 45.93 2.73
N ILE A 101 -28.23 46.97 2.55
CA ILE A 101 -28.04 48.26 3.20
C ILE A 101 -28.62 48.18 4.62
N ARG A 102 -27.79 48.46 5.62
CA ARG A 102 -28.16 48.45 7.04
C ARG A 102 -28.02 49.84 7.65
N THR A 103 -28.96 50.23 8.50
CA THR A 103 -28.94 51.53 9.18
C THR A 103 -29.34 51.41 10.66
N GLY A 104 -28.93 52.41 11.45
CA GLY A 104 -29.13 52.43 12.91
C GLY A 104 -28.13 51.58 13.70
N LEU A 105 -28.14 51.72 15.03
CA LEU A 105 -27.23 51.00 15.92
C LEU A 105 -27.50 49.48 15.96
N ASP A 106 -28.77 49.08 15.77
CA ASP A 106 -29.20 47.68 15.69
C ASP A 106 -28.92 47.04 14.32
N GLY A 107 -28.45 47.82 13.33
CA GLY A 107 -28.10 47.31 11.99
C GLY A 107 -29.27 46.69 11.22
N LYS A 108 -30.47 47.29 11.33
CA LYS A 108 -31.68 46.82 10.63
C LYS A 108 -31.49 46.98 9.11
N VAL A 109 -31.83 45.93 8.36
CA VAL A 109 -31.81 45.96 6.89
C VAL A 109 -32.92 46.87 6.40
N THR A 110 -32.56 47.91 5.66
CA THR A 110 -33.48 48.92 5.14
C THR A 110 -33.57 48.93 3.62
N GLY A 111 -32.71 48.17 2.94
CA GLY A 111 -32.74 48.02 1.49
C GLY A 111 -31.67 47.07 0.99
N TYR A 112 -31.54 47.01 -0.33
CA TYR A 112 -30.49 46.27 -1.03
C TYR A 112 -29.98 47.09 -2.21
N VAL A 113 -28.73 46.86 -2.60
CA VAL A 113 -28.14 47.40 -3.82
C VAL A 113 -27.51 46.26 -4.61
N GLU A 114 -27.74 46.27 -5.92
CA GLU A 114 -27.08 45.39 -6.86
C GLU A 114 -25.76 46.02 -7.30
N HIS A 115 -24.65 45.28 -7.17
CA HIS A 115 -23.35 45.72 -7.62
C HIS A 115 -22.71 44.68 -8.56
N ASP A 116 -21.99 45.16 -9.57
CA ASP A 116 -21.24 44.32 -10.51
C ASP A 116 -19.96 43.79 -9.84
N PRO A 117 -19.78 42.47 -9.65
CA PRO A 117 -18.57 41.92 -9.05
C PRO A 117 -17.29 42.15 -9.89
N ALA A 118 -17.36 42.70 -11.10
CA ALA A 118 -16.30 42.70 -12.12
C ALA A 118 -15.24 43.81 -12.03
N ASN A 119 -15.05 44.52 -10.91
CA ASN A 119 -13.94 45.47 -10.75
C ASN A 119 -12.65 44.85 -10.13
N GLY A 120 -12.43 43.54 -10.22
CA GLY A 120 -11.18 42.98 -9.71
C GLY A 120 -10.97 41.48 -9.88
N SER A 121 -10.21 41.14 -10.92
CA SER A 121 -9.37 39.93 -11.00
C SER A 121 -10.08 38.59 -11.18
N LEU A 122 -9.78 37.94 -12.30
CA LEU A 122 -9.89 36.49 -12.48
C LEU A 122 -9.00 35.80 -11.42
N LYS A 123 -9.56 35.52 -10.25
CA LYS A 123 -8.88 34.75 -9.20
C LYS A 123 -8.98 33.27 -9.57
N LEU A 124 -7.84 32.58 -9.64
CA LEU A 124 -7.79 31.11 -9.66
C LEU A 124 -8.63 30.59 -8.48
N ARG A 125 -9.71 29.86 -8.75
CA ARG A 125 -10.62 29.36 -7.72
C ARG A 125 -10.07 28.06 -7.15
N SER A 126 -9.19 28.12 -6.14
CA SER A 126 -8.95 27.00 -5.23
C SER A 126 -10.05 27.00 -4.16
N ALA A 127 -11.05 26.12 -4.31
CA ALA A 127 -12.13 25.99 -3.35
C ALA A 127 -11.66 25.24 -2.10
N THR A 128 -11.40 25.96 -1.02
CA THR A 128 -11.42 25.40 0.33
C THR A 128 -12.13 26.40 1.23
N LYS A 129 -13.46 26.31 1.32
CA LYS A 129 -14.31 26.64 2.49
C LYS A 129 -15.80 26.58 2.13
N TYR A 130 -16.53 25.89 2.99
CA TYR A 130 -17.96 25.67 3.12
C TYR A 130 -18.88 26.77 2.58
N ASN A 131 -19.58 26.47 1.48
CA ASN A 131 -20.97 26.86 1.23
C ASN A 131 -21.44 26.15 -0.04
N HIS A 132 -22.16 25.05 0.13
CA HIS A 132 -22.88 24.39 -0.96
C HIS A 132 -24.25 25.08 -1.11
N PRO A 133 -24.67 25.50 -2.31
CA PRO A 133 -26.08 25.79 -2.56
C PRO A 133 -26.86 24.46 -2.50
N ALA A 134 -27.98 24.46 -1.77
CA ALA A 134 -28.96 23.38 -1.73
C ALA A 134 -29.80 23.35 -3.01
#